data_AF-A0A6B3CTL9-F1
#
_entry.id   AF-A0A6B3CTL9-F1
#
_cell.length_a   1.000
_cell.length_b   1.000
_cell.length_c   1.000
_cell.angle_alpha   90.00
_cell.angle_beta   90.00
_cell.angle_gamma   90.00
#
_symmetry.space_group_name_H-M   'P 1'
#
loop_
_entity.id
_entity.type
_entity.pdbx_description
1 polymer ?
#
loop_
_entity_poly.entity_id
_entity_poly.type
_entity_poly.pdbx_seq_one_letter_code
_entity_poly.pdbx_strand_id
1 'polypeptide(L)' 'RALLTALALRPGDVVTSATLIDEVWPGDDDPPQDAPAALQALVGRLRRTVGKEAVASAPGGYRLAATRDDVDLYVF' A
#
# COMPACT_ATOMS: atom_id res chain seq x y z
N ARG A 1 -4.52 6.18 2.96
CA ARG A 1 -5.58 5.85 1.97
C ARG A 1 -4.99 5.66 0.57
N ALA A 2 -4.18 6.60 0.07
CA ALA A 2 -3.49 6.48 -1.23
C ALA A 2 -2.84 5.09 -1.47
N LEU A 3 -2.06 4.57 -0.51
CA LEU A 3 -1.46 3.24 -0.60
C LEU A 3 -2.48 2.11 -0.83
N LEU A 4 -3.61 2.11 -0.12
CA LEU A 4 -4.64 1.09 -0.30
C LEU A 4 -5.29 1.23 -1.69
N THR A 5 -5.57 2.46 -2.13
CA THR A 5 -6.11 2.73 -3.46
C THR A 5 -5.17 2.25 -4.57
N ALA A 6 -3.88 2.56 -4.48
CA ALA A 6 -2.84 2.15 -5.42
C ALA A 6 -2.77 0.61 -5.59
N LEU A 7 -2.89 -0.12 -4.47
CA LEU A 7 -2.91 -1.58 -4.48
C LEU A 7 -4.27 -2.14 -4.96
N ALA A 8 -5.39 -1.50 -4.59
CA ALA A 8 -6.73 -1.95 -4.98
C ALA A 8 -7.03 -1.74 -6.48
N LEU A 9 -6.36 -0.78 -7.13
CA LEU A 9 -6.42 -0.60 -8.59
C LEU A 9 -5.70 -1.73 -9.35
N ARG A 10 -4.86 -2.51 -8.68
CA ARG A 10 -4.07 -3.62 -9.25
C ARG A 10 -4.23 -4.89 -8.41
N PRO A 11 -5.46 -5.43 -8.30
CA PRO A 11 -5.74 -6.55 -7.41
C PRO A 11 -4.95 -7.79 -7.85
N GLY A 12 -4.23 -8.41 -6.91
CA GLY A 12 -3.43 -9.62 -7.16
C GLY A 12 -2.04 -9.36 -7.75
N ASP A 13 -1.80 -8.20 -8.36
CA ASP A 13 -0.50 -7.85 -8.95
C ASP A 13 0.45 -7.25 -7.93
N VAL A 14 1.74 -7.55 -8.10
CA VAL A 14 2.81 -6.93 -7.30
C VAL A 14 3.08 -5.53 -7.87
N VAL A 15 2.84 -4.52 -7.04
CA VAL A 15 3.20 -3.12 -7.32
C VAL A 15 4.54 -2.82 -6.67
N THR A 16 5.48 -2.28 -7.45
CA THR A 16 6.83 -2.02 -6.96
C THR A 16 6.85 -0.92 -5.89
N SER A 17 7.83 -0.96 -4.99
CA SER A 17 7.99 0.12 -3.99
C SER A 17 8.17 1.49 -4.63
N ALA A 18 8.88 1.57 -5.76
CA ALA A 18 9.07 2.83 -6.50
C ALA A 18 7.74 3.37 -7.02
N THR A 19 6.95 2.54 -7.70
CA THR A 19 5.61 2.94 -8.17
C THR A 19 4.69 3.37 -7.03
N LEU A 20 4.75 2.66 -5.89
CA LEU A 20 3.94 3.02 -4.73
C LEU A 20 4.41 4.34 -4.09
N ILE A 21 5.71 4.63 -4.09
CA ILE A 21 6.23 5.91 -3.64
C ILE A 21 5.71 7.03 -4.54
N ASP A 22 5.86 6.87 -5.86
CA ASP A 22 5.41 7.87 -6.83
C ASP A 22 3.89 8.12 -6.77
N GLU A 23 3.09 7.09 -6.49
CA GLU A 23 1.63 7.22 -6.36
C GLU A 23 1.16 7.75 -5.00
N VAL A 24 1.92 7.50 -3.93
CA VAL A 24 1.57 7.97 -2.58
C VAL A 24 2.00 9.42 -2.36
N TRP A 25 3.11 9.84 -2.98
CA TRP A 25 3.66 11.20 -2.93
C TRP A 25 3.82 11.78 -4.36
N PRO A 26 2.71 11.93 -5.11
CA PRO A 26 2.78 12.38 -6.50
C PRO A 26 3.18 13.85 -6.58
N GLY A 27 4.36 14.13 -7.13
CA GLY A 27 4.81 15.51 -7.38
C GLY A 27 4.99 16.36 -6.12
N ASP A 28 5.26 15.75 -4.97
CA ASP A 28 5.52 16.49 -3.73
C ASP A 28 6.82 17.31 -3.85
N ASP A 29 6.74 18.59 -3.50
CA ASP A 29 7.90 19.48 -3.36
C ASP A 29 8.74 19.15 -2.10
N ASP A 30 8.25 18.30 -1.20
CA ASP A 30 8.93 17.87 0.03
C ASP A 30 8.58 16.41 0.41
N PRO A 31 9.03 15.41 -0.36
CA PRO A 31 8.84 14.01 0.00
C PRO A 31 9.63 13.66 1.28
N PRO A 32 9.25 12.61 2.03
CA PRO A 32 10.05 12.14 3.14
C PRO A 32 11.49 11.86 2.69
N GLN A 33 12.49 12.33 3.45
CA GLN A 33 13.91 12.09 3.14
C GLN A 33 14.23 10.60 2.90
N ASP A 34 13.47 9.71 3.53
CA ASP A 34 13.49 8.27 3.27
C ASP A 34 12.08 7.78 2.92
N ALA A 35 11.67 8.03 1.66
CA ALA A 35 10.41 7.54 1.12
C ALA A 35 10.26 6.00 1.22
N PRO A 36 11.31 5.17 1.02
CA PRO A 36 11.25 3.74 1.30
C PRO A 36 10.85 3.42 2.75
N ALA A 37 11.49 4.03 3.76
CA ALA A 37 11.13 3.80 5.16
C ALA A 37 9.72 4.30 5.49
N ALA A 38 9.33 5.45 4.95
CA ALA A 38 7.96 5.97 5.08
C ALA A 38 6.92 5.01 4.48
N LEU A 39 7.22 4.40 3.32
CA LEU A 39 6.37 3.39 2.70
C LEU A 39 6.23 2.16 3.62
N GLN A 40 7.33 1.65 4.21
CA GLN A 40 7.26 0.55 5.18
C GLN A 40 6.35 0.88 6.36
N ALA A 41 6.44 2.09 6.90
CA ALA A 41 5.62 2.54 8.01
C ALA A 41 4.13 2.59 7.64
N LEU A 42 3.81 3.08 6.44
CA LEU A 42 2.45 3.10 5.90
C LEU A 42 1.90 1.68 5.68
N VAL A 43 2.69 0.77 5.10
CA VAL A 43 2.32 -0.65 4.95
C VAL A 43 2.05 -1.29 6.31
N GLY A 44 2.92 -1.05 7.30
CA GLY A 44 2.75 -1.57 8.65
C GLY A 44 1.46 -1.07 9.31
N ARG A 45 1.13 0.22 9.12
CA ARG A 45 -0.13 0.79 9.60
C ARG A 45 -1.34 0.19 8.87
N LEU A 46 -1.24 0.01 7.55
CA LEU A 46 -2.30 -0.58 6.74
C LEU A 46 -2.60 -2.01 7.20
N ARG A 47 -1.57 -2.85 7.37
CA ARG A 47 -1.70 -4.22 7.89
C ARG A 47 -2.37 -4.32 9.26
N ARG A 48 -2.16 -3.34 10.14
CA ARG A 48 -2.86 -3.28 11.43
C ARG A 48 -4.34 -2.95 11.29
N THR A 49 -4.73 -2.28 10.21
CA THR A 49 -6.11 -1.83 9.96
C THR A 49 -6.91 -2.88 9.20
N VAL A 50 -6.33 -3.45 8.14
CA VAL A 50 -7.04 -4.38 7.23
C VAL A 50 -6.64 -5.85 7.42
N GLY A 51 -5.77 -6.15 8.39
CA GLY A 51 -5.21 -7.49 8.60
C GLY A 51 -3.84 -7.67 7.96
N LYS A 52 -2.98 -8.44 8.63
CA LYS A 52 -1.59 -8.65 8.21
C LYS A 52 -1.49 -9.35 6.85
N GLU A 53 -2.36 -10.33 6.63
CA GLU A 53 -2.37 -11.16 5.42
C GLU A 53 -3.01 -10.45 4.22
N ALA A 54 -3.78 -9.37 4.44
CA ALA A 54 -4.40 -8.58 3.40
C ALA A 54 -3.40 -7.86 2.49
N VAL A 55 -2.20 -7.54 3.01
CA VAL A 55 -1.13 -6.88 2.23
C VAL A 55 0.11 -7.77 2.25
N ALA A 56 0.34 -8.47 1.14
CA ALA A 56 1.48 -9.37 1.02
C ALA A 56 2.72 -8.61 0.51
N SER A 57 3.86 -8.88 1.14
CA SER A 57 5.16 -8.47 0.59
C SER A 57 5.58 -9.45 -0.49
N ALA A 58 6.15 -8.92 -1.56
CA ALA A 58 6.74 -9.69 -2.65
C ALA A 58 8.14 -9.13 -2.96
N PRO A 59 8.99 -9.88 -3.67
CA PRO A 59 10.27 -9.35 -4.13
C PRO A 59 10.05 -8.02 -4.87
N GLY A 60 10.64 -6.94 -4.34
CA GLY A 60 10.57 -5.60 -4.95
C GLY A 60 9.28 -4.80 -4.71
N GLY A 61 8.29 -5.31 -3.95
CA GLY A 61 7.03 -4.59 -3.80
C GLY A 61 5.97 -5.23 -2.91
N TYR A 62 4.72 -4.81 -3.15
CA TYR A 62 3.55 -5.21 -2.37
C TYR A 62 2.37 -5.53 -3.27
N ARG A 63 1.49 -6.41 -2.80
CA ARG A 63 0.21 -6.68 -3.45
C ARG A 63 -0.91 -6.70 -2.42
N LEU A 64 -2.10 -6.31 -2.84
CA LEU A 64 -3.32 -6.58 -2.07
C LEU A 64 -3.68 -8.07 -2.27
N ALA A 65 -3.63 -8.83 -1.19
CA ALA A 65 -4.04 -10.24 -1.15
C ALA A 65 -5.45 -10.40 -0.56
N ALA A 66 -5.98 -9.36 0.08
CA ALA A 66 -7.38 -9.30 0.48
C ALA A 66 -8.29 -9.44 -0.74
N THR A 67 -9.28 -10.32 -0.63
CA THR A 67 -10.39 -10.39 -1.57
C THR A 67 -11.35 -9.23 -1.31
N ARG A 68 -12.26 -8.93 -2.26
CA ARG A 68 -13.29 -7.90 -2.07
C ARG A 68 -14.11 -8.10 -0.78
N ASP A 69 -14.21 -9.33 -0.29
CA ASP A 69 -14.95 -9.70 0.91
C ASP A 69 -14.15 -9.47 2.21
N ASP A 70 -12.81 -9.38 2.12
CA ASP A 70 -11.94 -9.10 3.28
C ASP A 70 -11.78 -7.58 3.54
N VAL A 71 -11.97 -6.76 2.50
CA VAL A 71 -11.96 -5.30 2.62
C VAL A 71 -13.40 -4.84 2.79
N ASP A 72 -13.92 -4.96 4.00
CA ASP A 72 -15.22 -4.38 4.34
C ASP A 72 -15.11 -2.84 4.24
N LEU A 73 -15.42 -2.31 3.06
CA LEU A 73 -15.26 -0.89 2.69
C LEU A 73 -16.25 0.03 3.42
N TYR A 74 -17.01 -0.46 4.40
CA TYR A 74 -18.15 0.23 5.01
C TYR A 74 -18.05 0.52 6.52
N VAL A 75 -16.88 0.44 7.15
CA VAL A 75 -16.73 0.92 8.54
C VAL A 75 -15.63 1.98 8.66
N PHE A 76 -15.91 3.17 8.11
CA PHE A 76 -15.30 4.45 8.53
C PHE A 76 -16.31 5.57 8.39
#